data_AF-A0A9P9SVH4-F1
#
_entry.id   AF-A0A9P9SVH4-F1
#
_cell.length_a   1.000
_cell.length_b   1.000
_cell.length_c   1.000
_cell.angle_alpha   90.00
_cell.angle_beta   90.00
_cell.angle_gamma   90.00
#
_symmetry.space_group_name_H-M   'P 1'
#
loop_
_entity.id
_entity.type
_entity.pdbx_description
1 polymer ?
#
loop_
_entity_poly.entity_id
_entity_poly.type
_entity_poly.pdbx_seq_one_letter_code
_entity_poly.pdbx_strand_id
1 'polypeptide(L)' 'MIEDTPPYHVLSYCWGEAERSEIIISDKGTVQITPHLQLALAELRSIPDLQTWFWVD' A
#
# COMPACT_ATOMS: atom_id res chain seq x y z
N MET A 1 -7.32 25.33 13.94
CA MET A 1 -6.11 24.71 13.38
C MET A 1 -6.58 23.89 12.21
N ILE A 2 -6.18 24.22 10.99
CA ILE A 2 -6.45 23.37 9.83
C ILE A 2 -5.47 22.21 10.00
N GLU A 3 -5.98 21.00 10.21
CA GLU A 3 -5.15 19.81 10.18
C GLU A 3 -4.76 19.57 8.72
N ASP A 4 -3.61 20.09 8.31
CA ASP A 4 -3.03 19.94 6.96
C ASP A 4 -2.55 18.50 6.68
N THR A 5 -2.91 17.52 7.53
CA THR A 5 -2.48 16.13 7.33
C THR A 5 -3.44 15.45 6.35
N PRO A 6 -2.95 14.91 5.22
CA PRO A 6 -3.81 14.22 4.28
C PRO A 6 -4.53 13.04 4.95
N PRO A 7 -5.75 12.67 4.51
CA PRO A 7 -6.54 11.58 5.10
C PRO A 7 -6.01 10.18 4.73
N TYR A 8 -4.73 10.07 4.38
CA TYR A 8 -4.07 8.84 3.96
C TYR A 8 -2.62 8.81 4.44
N HIS A 9 -2.10 7.61 4.66
CA HIS A 9 -0.67 7.37 4.85
C HIS A 9 0.01 7.14 3.50
N VAL A 10 1.29 7.47 3.42
CA VAL A 10 2.11 7.20 2.23
C VAL A 10 2.93 5.94 2.46
N LEU A 11 2.90 5.03 1.49
CA LEU A 11 3.73 3.83 1.46
C LEU A 11 4.62 3.87 0.21
N SER A 12 5.92 4.06 0.41
CA SER A 12 6.90 3.94 -0.67
C SER A 12 7.30 2.48 -0.82
N TYR A 13 7.10 1.89 -2.00
CA TYR A 13 7.42 0.47 -2.25
C TYR A 13 8.67 0.26 -3.12
N CYS A 14 9.37 1.34 -3.47
CA CYS A 14 10.59 1.32 -4.28
C CYS A 14 11.82 0.71 -3.56
N TRP A 15 11.60 -0.12 -2.55
CA TRP A 15 12.65 -0.64 -1.69
C TRP A 15 12.99 -2.04 -2.22
N GLY A 16 14.16 -2.19 -2.82
CA GLY A 16 14.64 -3.48 -3.33
C GLY A 16 14.26 -3.75 -4.79
N GLU A 17 13.71 -4.93 -5.06
CA GLU A 17 13.47 -5.42 -6.42
C GLU A 17 12.32 -4.68 -7.10
N ALA A 18 12.61 -4.05 -8.24
CA ALA A 18 11.66 -3.27 -9.02
C ALA A 18 10.73 -4.12 -9.89
N GLU A 19 10.99 -5.43 -9.99
CA GLU A 19 10.16 -6.34 -10.77
C GLU A 19 8.81 -6.55 -10.08
N ARG A 20 7.74 -6.37 -10.86
CA ARG A 20 6.37 -6.55 -10.40
C ARG A 20 5.90 -7.95 -10.77
N SER A 21 5.90 -8.86 -9.81
CA SER A 21 5.53 -10.27 -10.00
C SER A 21 4.21 -10.65 -9.34
N GLU A 22 3.77 -9.90 -8.34
CA GLU A 22 2.60 -10.22 -7.52
C GLU A 22 1.36 -9.48 -8.02
N ILE A 23 0.18 -10.11 -7.98
CA ILE A 23 -1.08 -9.51 -8.44
C ILE A 23 -2.00 -9.26 -7.24
N ILE A 24 -2.50 -8.03 -7.11
CA ILE A 24 -3.56 -7.68 -6.16
C ILE A 24 -4.81 -7.19 -6.87
N ILE A 25 -5.96 -7.32 -6.21
CA ILE A 25 -7.24 -6.77 -6.67
C ILE A 25 -7.43 -5.40 -6.00
N SER A 26 -7.65 -4.38 -6.83
CA SER A 26 -8.03 -3.02 -6.43
C SER A 26 -9.43 -2.68 -6.94
N ASP A 27 -9.96 -1.53 -6.53
CA ASP A 27 -11.20 -0.94 -7.04
C ASP A 27 -11.17 -0.69 -8.57
N LYS A 28 -9.98 -0.49 -9.13
CA LYS A 28 -9.75 -0.26 -10.57
C LYS A 28 -9.39 -1.52 -11.36
N GLY A 29 -9.42 -2.69 -10.73
CA GLY A 29 -9.07 -3.97 -11.33
C GLY A 29 -7.79 -4.57 -10.76
N THR A 30 -7.17 -5.50 -11.49
CA THR A 30 -5.95 -6.17 -11.06
C THR A 30 -4.71 -5.31 -11.32
N VAL A 31 -3.83 -5.23 -10.33
CA VAL A 31 -2.58 -4.46 -10.41
C VAL A 31 -1.42 -5.39 -10.07
N GLN A 32 -0.36 -5.33 -10.88
CA GLN A 32 0.91 -5.97 -10.54
C GLN A 32 1.72 -5.08 -9.61
N ILE A 33 2.23 -5.65 -8.53
CA ILE A 33 3.00 -4.99 -7.48
C ILE A 33 4.32 -5.72 -7.24
N THR A 34 5.25 -5.04 -6.57
CA THR A 34 6.51 -5.67 -6.16
C THR A 34 6.26 -6.62 -4.97
N PRO A 35 7.14 -7.62 -4.76
CA PRO A 35 7.09 -8.47 -3.56
C PRO A 35 7.13 -7.67 -2.25
N HIS A 36 7.86 -6.55 -2.22
CA HIS A 36 7.98 -5.69 -1.05
C HIS A 36 6.67 -4.98 -0.72
N LEU A 37 5.96 -4.46 -1.73
CA LEU A 37 4.63 -3.90 -1.54
C LEU A 37 3.67 -4.96 -1.00
N GLN A 38 3.75 -6.19 -1.53
CA GLN A 38 2.90 -7.28 -1.07
C GLN A 38 3.12 -7.64 0.40
N LEU A 39 4.39 -7.71 0.84
CA LEU A 39 4.74 -7.94 2.24
C LEU A 39 4.23 -6.80 3.14
N ALA A 40 4.45 -5.55 2.75
CA ALA A 40 3.96 -4.40 3.50
C ALA A 40 2.43 -4.39 3.63
N LEU A 41 1.70 -4.70 2.55
CA LEU A 41 0.24 -4.82 2.58
C LEU A 41 -0.23 -5.98 3.46
N ALA A 42 0.49 -7.11 3.48
CA ALA A 42 0.16 -8.25 4.34
C ALA A 42 0.30 -7.88 5.83
N GLU A 43 1.39 -7.20 6.21
CA GLU A 43 1.60 -6.70 7.56
C GLU A 43 0.52 -5.69 7.97
N LEU A 44 0.22 -4.71 7.10
CA LEU A 44 -0.83 -3.72 7.36
C LEU A 44 -2.21 -4.36 7.56
N ARG A 45 -2.55 -5.38 6.76
CA ARG A 45 -3.81 -6.13 6.90
C ARG A 45 -3.91 -6.95 8.18
N SER A 46 -2.78 -7.27 8.81
CA SER A 46 -2.76 -8.02 10.07
C SER A 46 -3.11 -7.16 11.28
N ILE A 47 -3.08 -5.83 11.15
CA ILE A 47 -3.37 -4.88 12.22
C ILE A 47 -4.90 -4.80 12.42
N PRO A 48 -5.43 -5.24 13.57
CA PRO A 48 -6.86 -5.14 13.86
C PRO A 48 -7.32 -3.67 13.86
N ASP A 49 -8.54 -3.44 13.38
CA ASP A 49 -9.20 -2.12 13.36
C ASP A 49 -8.50 -1.02 12.54
N LEU A 50 -7.50 -1.38 11.72
CA LEU A 50 -6.87 -0.44 10.81
C LEU A 50 -7.80 -0.11 9.63
N GLN A 51 -8.53 0.99 9.73
CA GLN A 51 -9.32 1.57 8.65
C GLN A 51 -8.70 2.88 8.18
N THR A 52 -7.70 2.78 7.31
CA THR A 52 -7.03 3.96 6.77
C THR A 52 -6.73 3.80 5.28
N TRP A 53 -6.62 4.92 4.59
CA TRP A 53 -6.23 4.96 3.19
C TRP A 53 -4.72 4.98 3.08
N PHE A 54 -4.19 4.24 2.11
CA PHE A 54 -2.78 4.27 1.76
C PHE A 54 -2.62 4.76 0.33
N TRP A 55 -1.82 5.80 0.14
CA TRP A 55 -1.30 6.16 -1.16
C TRP A 55 0.05 5.48 -1.36
N VAL A 56 0.21 4.85 -2.52
CA VAL A 56 1.38 4.05 -2.86
C VAL A 56 2.07 4.72 -4.04
N ASP A 57 3.32 5.15 -3.85
CA ASP A 57 4.19 5.78 -4.89
C ASP A 57 5.00 4.73 -5.66
#